data_AF-A0A931C9J1-F1
#
_entry.id   AF-A0A931C9J1-F1
#
_cell.length_a   1.000
_cell.length_b   1.000
_cell.length_c   1.000
_cell.angle_alpha   90.00
_cell.angle_beta   90.00
_cell.angle_gamma   90.00
#
_symmetry.space_group_name_H-M   'P 1'
#
loop_
_entity.id
_entity.type
_entity.pdbx_description
1 polymer ?
#
loop_
_entity_poly.entity_id
_entity_poly.type
_entity_poly.pdbx_seq_one_letter_code
_entity_poly.pdbx_strand_id
1 'polypeptide(L)'
;MRLNRFAAVATAAVVASTLAAAPAAAHGKPLKTRSLAAVLTADKSGFDRNGHDFDILTAAVGAVLKAKPSSPVGVLADGKTRVTAFIPNDLAFRRLVADIKHTKRLPGEKKAFTAVAGLGIDTVESVLLYHVVPGATINRKAALKADGARLKTAAGSTVKVNVYGRHWKRVALIDADRSDRNPRVIRFDINKGNRQIAHGIDRVLRPINLP
;
A
#
# COMPACT_ATOMS: atom_id res chain seq x y z
N MET A 1 -18.89 76.32 49.20
CA MET A 1 -18.35 76.30 47.83
C MET A 1 -17.75 74.90 47.58
N ARG A 2 -18.26 74.20 46.54
CA ARG A 2 -17.79 72.91 45.94
C ARG A 2 -18.14 71.62 46.72
N LEU A 3 -19.19 70.87 46.39
CA LEU A 3 -19.52 70.00 45.22
C LEU A 3 -19.06 68.53 45.36
N ASN A 4 -20.09 67.66 45.41
CA ASN A 4 -20.15 66.19 45.42
C ASN A 4 -19.13 65.43 44.55
N ARG A 5 -18.87 64.16 44.92
CA ARG A 5 -19.13 62.99 44.04
C ARG A 5 -18.92 61.63 44.75
N PHE A 6 -19.93 60.78 44.59
CA PHE A 6 -19.95 59.34 44.88
C PHE A 6 -19.04 58.58 43.89
N ALA A 7 -18.44 57.46 44.33
CA ALA A 7 -18.05 56.36 43.45
C ALA A 7 -18.00 55.04 44.25
N ALA A 8 -19.00 54.19 44.01
CA ALA A 8 -19.03 52.80 44.42
C ALA A 8 -18.15 51.99 43.46
N VAL A 9 -17.24 51.18 43.99
CA VAL A 9 -16.44 50.22 43.20
C VAL A 9 -17.13 48.87 43.26
N ALA A 10 -17.78 48.50 42.17
CA ALA A 10 -18.31 47.15 41.95
C ALA A 10 -17.19 46.28 41.34
N THR A 11 -16.66 45.34 42.11
CA THR A 11 -15.76 44.29 41.61
C THR A 11 -16.58 43.23 40.87
N ALA A 12 -16.52 43.25 39.54
CA ALA A 12 -17.07 42.21 38.68
C ALA A 12 -16.18 40.96 38.74
N ALA A 13 -16.73 39.85 39.24
CA ALA A 13 -16.11 38.54 39.17
C ALA A 13 -16.23 37.98 37.74
N VAL A 14 -15.10 37.81 37.05
CA VAL A 14 -15.03 37.17 35.73
C VAL A 14 -15.07 35.65 35.93
N VAL A 15 -16.18 35.03 35.54
CA VAL A 15 -16.30 33.57 35.44
C VAL A 15 -15.56 33.12 34.18
N ALA A 16 -14.41 32.46 34.35
CA ALA A 16 -13.67 31.83 33.27
C ALA A 16 -14.35 30.51 32.88
N SER A 17 -15.13 30.51 31.79
CA SER A 17 -15.69 29.32 31.17
C SER A 17 -14.62 28.62 30.33
N THR A 18 -14.05 27.53 30.83
CA THR A 18 -13.18 26.64 30.05
C THR A 18 -14.03 25.83 29.07
N LEU A 19 -14.16 26.32 27.83
CA LEU A 19 -14.68 25.53 26.72
C LEU A 19 -13.66 24.43 26.36
N ALA A 20 -13.88 23.22 26.88
CA ALA A 20 -13.20 22.02 26.42
C ALA A 20 -13.65 21.73 24.98
N ALA A 21 -12.81 22.05 24.00
CA ALA A 21 -13.03 21.65 22.62
C ALA A 21 -12.88 20.12 22.50
N ALA A 22 -13.99 19.40 22.40
CA ALA A 22 -13.99 17.99 22.03
C ALA A 22 -13.39 17.82 20.62
N PRO A 23 -12.55 16.80 20.37
CA PRO A 23 -12.01 16.58 19.04
C PRO A 23 -13.16 16.21 18.08
N ALA A 24 -13.29 16.97 17.00
CA ALA A 24 -14.21 16.67 15.92
C ALA A 24 -13.81 15.33 15.27
N ALA A 25 -14.46 14.24 15.68
CA ALA A 25 -14.35 12.97 15.00
C ALA A 25 -14.96 13.14 13.60
N ALA A 26 -14.12 13.19 12.57
CA ALA A 26 -14.58 13.24 11.19
C ALA A 26 -15.54 12.07 10.92
N HIS A 27 -16.81 12.39 10.66
CA HIS A 27 -17.88 11.43 10.37
C HIS A 27 -17.70 10.83 8.97
N GLY A 28 -16.73 9.94 8.82
CA GLY A 28 -16.63 9.03 7.68
C GLY A 28 -17.39 7.74 7.97
N LYS A 29 -18.05 7.15 6.97
CA LYS A 29 -18.59 5.78 7.09
C LYS A 29 -17.47 4.85 7.57
N PRO A 30 -17.71 3.97 8.57
CA PRO A 30 -16.68 3.08 9.07
C PRO A 30 -16.18 2.17 7.94
N LEU A 31 -14.87 1.95 7.90
CA LEU A 31 -14.26 1.05 6.91
C LEU A 31 -14.68 -0.40 7.20
N LYS A 32 -15.03 -1.12 6.14
CA LYS A 32 -15.35 -2.55 6.17
C LYS A 32 -14.08 -3.39 6.37
N THR A 33 -14.25 -4.69 6.59
CA THR A 33 -13.16 -5.62 6.95
C THR A 33 -12.96 -6.75 5.95
N ARG A 34 -13.35 -6.59 4.68
CA ARG A 34 -12.98 -7.56 3.64
C ARG A 34 -11.46 -7.53 3.46
N SER A 35 -10.81 -8.68 3.57
CA SER A 35 -9.36 -8.81 3.41
C SER A 35 -8.95 -8.80 1.93
N LEU A 36 -7.69 -8.43 1.68
CA LEU A 36 -7.12 -8.48 0.34
C LEU A 36 -6.99 -9.90 -0.16
N ALA A 37 -6.66 -10.86 0.71
CA ALA A 37 -6.66 -12.28 0.36
C ALA A 37 -8.02 -12.70 -0.23
N ALA A 38 -9.14 -12.35 0.42
CA ALA A 38 -10.48 -12.66 -0.07
C ALA A 38 -10.91 -11.87 -1.33
N VAL A 39 -10.18 -10.84 -1.72
CA VAL A 39 -10.38 -10.14 -3.01
C VAL A 39 -9.57 -10.81 -4.11
N LEU A 40 -8.33 -11.19 -3.82
CA LEU A 40 -7.43 -11.84 -4.78
C LEU A 40 -7.88 -13.26 -5.11
N THR A 41 -8.32 -14.04 -4.11
CA THR A 41 -8.82 -15.41 -4.33
C THR A 41 -10.26 -15.46 -4.84
N ALA A 42 -10.92 -14.32 -5.03
CA ALA A 42 -12.24 -14.29 -5.67
C ALA A 42 -12.14 -14.57 -7.17
N ASP A 43 -10.97 -14.30 -7.75
CA ASP A 43 -10.63 -14.72 -9.10
C ASP A 43 -10.33 -16.22 -9.14
N LYS A 44 -10.80 -16.88 -10.20
CA LYS A 44 -10.69 -18.34 -10.39
C LYS A 44 -10.13 -18.71 -11.77
N SER A 45 -9.59 -17.74 -12.50
CA SER A 45 -8.88 -17.92 -13.77
C SER A 45 -7.72 -18.93 -13.62
N GLY A 46 -6.90 -18.74 -12.59
CA GLY A 46 -5.62 -19.46 -12.47
C GLY A 46 -4.65 -19.02 -13.57
N PHE A 47 -3.53 -19.72 -13.72
CA PHE A 47 -2.52 -19.34 -14.71
C PHE A 47 -3.04 -19.44 -16.14
N ASP A 48 -3.17 -18.31 -16.82
CA ASP A 48 -3.69 -18.19 -18.16
C ASP A 48 -2.78 -17.32 -19.08
N ARG A 49 -3.37 -16.47 -19.92
CA ARG A 49 -2.65 -15.57 -20.85
C ARG A 49 -2.87 -14.09 -20.52
N ASN A 50 -3.71 -13.79 -19.56
CA ASN A 50 -4.12 -12.46 -19.15
C ASN A 50 -3.12 -11.89 -18.14
N GLY A 51 -2.05 -11.25 -18.62
CA GLY A 51 -1.07 -10.65 -17.72
C GLY A 51 -1.57 -9.46 -16.85
N HIS A 52 -2.87 -9.18 -16.79
CA HIS A 52 -3.46 -8.06 -16.04
C HIS A 52 -4.14 -8.45 -14.72
N ASP A 53 -4.34 -9.74 -14.48
CA ASP A 53 -4.78 -10.27 -13.18
C ASP A 53 -3.57 -10.46 -12.24
N PHE A 54 -3.79 -11.25 -11.18
CA PHE A 54 -2.90 -11.39 -10.04
C PHE A 54 -2.74 -12.86 -9.64
N ASP A 55 -2.83 -13.79 -10.59
CA ASP A 55 -2.76 -15.23 -10.34
C ASP A 55 -1.38 -15.64 -9.79
N ILE A 56 -0.28 -15.12 -10.35
CA ILE A 56 1.08 -15.36 -9.82
C ILE A 56 1.23 -14.83 -8.40
N LEU A 57 0.72 -13.63 -8.11
CA LEU A 57 0.78 -13.06 -6.77
C LEU A 57 0.01 -13.92 -5.76
N THR A 58 -1.21 -14.31 -6.13
CA THR A 58 -2.10 -15.12 -5.29
C THR A 58 -1.44 -16.47 -4.97
N ALA A 59 -0.85 -17.11 -5.99
CA ALA A 59 -0.09 -18.35 -5.81
C ALA A 59 1.15 -18.14 -4.93
N ALA A 60 1.88 -17.04 -5.09
CA ALA A 60 3.07 -16.73 -4.27
C ALA A 60 2.73 -16.52 -2.80
N VAL A 61 1.68 -15.76 -2.50
CA VAL A 61 1.16 -15.58 -1.13
C VAL A 61 0.73 -16.93 -0.54
N GLY A 62 0.01 -17.74 -1.31
CA GLY A 62 -0.40 -19.07 -0.88
C GLY A 62 0.78 -19.99 -0.60
N ALA A 63 1.82 -19.95 -1.42
CA ALA A 63 3.04 -20.75 -1.23
C ALA A 63 3.78 -20.35 0.05
N VAL A 64 3.95 -19.04 0.30
CA VAL A 64 4.59 -18.54 1.53
C VAL A 64 3.77 -18.93 2.76
N LEU A 65 2.46 -18.73 2.77
CA LEU A 65 1.62 -19.08 3.93
C LEU A 65 1.54 -20.59 4.17
N LYS A 66 1.61 -21.41 3.12
CA LYS A 66 1.69 -22.88 3.25
C LYS A 66 3.00 -23.33 3.88
N ALA A 67 4.12 -22.73 3.48
CA ALA A 67 5.44 -23.05 4.02
C ALA A 67 5.70 -22.42 5.40
N LYS A 68 5.14 -21.23 5.64
CA LYS A 68 5.29 -20.42 6.86
C LYS A 68 3.93 -19.89 7.32
N PRO A 69 3.14 -20.69 8.04
CA PRO A 69 1.82 -20.27 8.52
C PRO A 69 1.84 -19.03 9.42
N SER A 70 2.95 -18.79 10.13
CA SER A 70 3.17 -17.62 10.99
C SER A 70 3.79 -16.41 10.28
N SER A 71 3.93 -16.44 8.95
CA SER A 71 4.52 -15.35 8.18
C SER A 71 3.75 -14.03 8.38
N PRO A 72 4.45 -12.88 8.48
CA PRO A 72 3.79 -11.57 8.49
C PRO A 72 2.99 -11.27 7.22
N VAL A 73 3.20 -12.02 6.12
CA VAL A 73 2.36 -11.94 4.90
C VAL A 73 0.89 -12.26 5.22
N GLY A 74 0.63 -13.00 6.30
CA GLY A 74 -0.72 -13.28 6.81
C GLY A 74 -1.53 -12.03 7.13
N VAL A 75 -0.89 -10.85 7.28
CA VAL A 75 -1.59 -9.56 7.41
C VAL A 75 -2.55 -9.31 6.25
N LEU A 76 -2.28 -9.81 5.03
CA LEU A 76 -3.16 -9.65 3.88
C LEU A 76 -4.48 -10.44 4.01
N ALA A 77 -4.53 -11.42 4.91
CA ALA A 77 -5.73 -12.16 5.25
C ALA A 77 -6.50 -11.53 6.43
N ASP A 78 -5.83 -10.73 7.27
CA ASP A 78 -6.46 -10.02 8.38
C ASP A 78 -7.11 -8.70 7.95
N GLY A 79 -8.36 -8.78 7.49
CA GLY A 79 -9.16 -7.62 7.10
C GLY A 79 -9.41 -6.59 8.21
N LYS A 80 -9.05 -6.87 9.47
CA LYS A 80 -9.11 -5.89 10.58
C LYS A 80 -7.88 -5.00 10.62
N THR A 81 -6.72 -5.41 10.11
CA THR A 81 -5.53 -4.56 10.09
C THR A 81 -5.58 -3.59 8.92
N ARG A 82 -5.21 -2.32 9.15
CA ARG A 82 -5.08 -1.33 8.07
C ARG A 82 -3.78 -1.57 7.32
N VAL A 83 -3.88 -1.80 6.01
CA VAL A 83 -2.73 -1.93 5.12
C VAL A 83 -3.00 -1.29 3.77
N THR A 84 -1.93 -0.82 3.14
CA THR A 84 -1.89 -0.51 1.71
C THR A 84 -0.91 -1.46 1.05
N ALA A 85 -1.37 -2.28 0.11
CA ALA A 85 -0.49 -3.17 -0.65
C ALA A 85 -0.30 -2.65 -2.08
N PHE A 86 0.92 -2.66 -2.59
CA PHE A 86 1.20 -2.44 -4.01
C PHE A 86 1.34 -3.79 -4.66
N ILE A 87 0.37 -4.20 -5.48
CA ILE A 87 0.28 -5.59 -5.95
C ILE A 87 0.74 -5.69 -7.41
N PRO A 88 1.83 -6.42 -7.72
CA PRO A 88 2.26 -6.62 -9.10
C PRO A 88 1.29 -7.53 -9.83
N ASN A 89 0.93 -7.16 -11.07
CA ASN A 89 0.15 -8.03 -11.95
C ASN A 89 1.02 -9.14 -12.56
N ASP A 90 0.39 -10.07 -13.26
CA ASP A 90 1.08 -11.23 -13.81
C ASP A 90 2.14 -10.86 -14.86
N LEU A 91 1.89 -9.81 -15.64
CA LEU A 91 2.88 -9.24 -16.56
C LEU A 91 4.11 -8.67 -15.82
N ALA A 92 3.96 -8.12 -14.62
CA ALA A 92 5.06 -7.63 -13.81
C ALA A 92 6.00 -8.77 -13.39
N PHE A 93 5.47 -9.92 -12.98
CA PHE A 93 6.28 -11.09 -12.66
C PHE A 93 6.95 -11.69 -13.89
N ARG A 94 6.26 -11.74 -15.02
CA ARG A 94 6.84 -12.19 -16.29
C ARG A 94 8.03 -11.30 -16.70
N ARG A 95 7.93 -9.98 -16.48
CA ARG A 95 9.03 -9.03 -16.68
C ARG A 95 10.18 -9.29 -15.71
N LEU A 96 9.90 -9.43 -14.41
CA LEU A 96 10.92 -9.76 -13.41
C LEU A 96 11.74 -10.98 -13.82
N VAL A 97 11.07 -12.06 -14.24
CA VAL A 97 11.75 -13.30 -14.65
C VAL A 97 12.53 -13.13 -15.95
N ALA A 98 12.03 -12.33 -16.88
CA ALA A 98 12.75 -12.00 -18.09
C ALA A 98 14.03 -11.20 -17.78
N ASP A 99 13.96 -10.25 -16.85
CA ASP A 99 15.10 -9.46 -16.39
C ASP A 99 16.15 -10.33 -15.70
N ILE A 100 15.75 -11.18 -14.73
CA ILE A 100 16.66 -12.11 -14.02
C ILE A 100 17.36 -13.07 -14.99
N LYS A 101 16.69 -13.46 -16.08
CA LYS A 101 17.25 -14.36 -17.10
C LYS A 101 17.95 -13.63 -18.24
N HIS A 102 18.09 -12.30 -18.15
CA HIS A 102 18.65 -11.45 -19.19
C HIS A 102 18.08 -11.73 -20.59
N THR A 103 16.76 -11.94 -20.68
CA THR A 103 16.07 -12.25 -21.93
C THR A 103 14.99 -11.24 -22.28
N LYS A 104 14.78 -10.99 -23.58
CA LYS A 104 13.67 -10.15 -24.07
C LYS A 104 12.35 -10.91 -24.17
N ARG A 105 12.37 -12.25 -24.02
CA ARG A 105 11.19 -13.10 -24.16
C ARG A 105 10.48 -13.26 -22.83
N LEU A 106 9.22 -12.81 -22.77
CA LEU A 106 8.39 -12.99 -21.59
C LEU A 106 7.97 -14.46 -21.45
N PRO A 107 8.23 -15.12 -20.30
CA PRO A 107 7.70 -16.45 -20.04
C PRO A 107 6.18 -16.40 -19.93
N GLY A 108 5.51 -17.55 -20.04
CA GLY A 108 4.12 -17.70 -19.60
C GLY A 108 4.02 -17.70 -18.07
N GLU A 109 2.83 -17.50 -17.53
CA GLU A 109 2.61 -17.28 -16.09
C GLU A 109 3.11 -18.44 -15.22
N LYS A 110 2.76 -19.68 -15.59
CA LYS A 110 3.26 -20.88 -14.88
C LYS A 110 4.79 -20.92 -14.81
N LYS A 111 5.48 -20.59 -15.92
CA LYS A 111 6.95 -20.54 -15.96
C LYS A 111 7.51 -19.38 -15.13
N ALA A 112 6.80 -18.24 -15.10
CA ALA A 112 7.17 -17.11 -14.27
C ALA A 112 7.03 -17.48 -12.78
N PHE A 113 5.90 -18.06 -12.37
CA PHE A 113 5.69 -18.54 -11.02
C PHE A 113 6.73 -19.57 -10.59
N THR A 114 7.04 -20.58 -11.41
CA THR A 114 8.09 -21.56 -11.09
C THR A 114 9.45 -20.90 -10.90
N ALA A 115 9.80 -19.90 -11.73
CA ALA A 115 11.07 -19.18 -11.57
C ALA A 115 11.10 -18.34 -10.29
N VAL A 116 10.00 -17.66 -9.95
CA VAL A 116 9.87 -16.88 -8.70
C VAL A 116 9.92 -17.80 -7.48
N ALA A 117 9.21 -18.93 -7.50
CA ALA A 117 9.27 -19.94 -6.44
C ALA A 117 10.69 -20.52 -6.29
N GLY A 118 11.42 -20.65 -7.39
CA GLY A 118 12.82 -21.09 -7.40
C GLY A 118 13.81 -20.12 -6.72
N LEU A 119 13.41 -18.87 -6.44
CA LEU A 119 14.23 -17.93 -5.65
C LEU A 119 14.29 -18.29 -4.15
N GLY A 120 13.45 -19.23 -3.70
CA GLY A 120 13.32 -19.64 -2.32
C GLY A 120 12.22 -18.89 -1.58
N ILE A 121 11.57 -19.59 -0.63
CA ILE A 121 10.42 -19.06 0.12
C ILE A 121 10.78 -17.81 0.92
N ASP A 122 11.98 -17.76 1.51
CA ASP A 122 12.43 -16.60 2.29
C ASP A 122 12.56 -15.35 1.43
N THR A 123 13.13 -15.50 0.23
CA THR A 123 13.25 -14.42 -0.76
C THR A 123 11.87 -13.93 -1.19
N VAL A 124 10.97 -14.85 -1.53
CA VAL A 124 9.60 -14.50 -1.94
C VAL A 124 8.86 -13.80 -0.81
N GLU A 125 8.95 -14.29 0.42
CA GLU A 125 8.36 -13.65 1.61
C GLU A 125 8.87 -12.22 1.78
N SER A 126 10.19 -12.02 1.74
CA SER A 126 10.79 -10.68 1.87
C SER A 126 10.30 -9.72 0.78
N VAL A 127 10.21 -10.20 -0.46
CA VAL A 127 9.68 -9.41 -1.58
C VAL A 127 8.20 -9.08 -1.34
N LEU A 128 7.36 -10.04 -0.93
CA LEU A 128 5.94 -9.78 -0.64
C LEU A 128 5.78 -8.75 0.48
N LEU A 129 6.56 -8.83 1.56
CA LEU A 129 6.54 -7.85 2.65
C LEU A 129 7.00 -6.45 2.20
N TYR A 130 7.90 -6.39 1.22
CA TYR A 130 8.33 -5.13 0.64
C TYR A 130 7.22 -4.42 -0.17
N HIS A 131 6.18 -5.15 -0.59
CA HIS A 131 5.01 -4.60 -1.26
C HIS A 131 3.92 -4.10 -0.30
N VAL A 132 4.03 -4.39 1.00
CA VAL A 132 3.00 -4.08 2.00
C VAL A 132 3.42 -2.90 2.86
N VAL A 133 2.55 -1.89 2.96
CA VAL A 133 2.70 -0.73 3.85
C VAL A 133 1.67 -0.85 4.99
N PRO A 134 2.10 -1.22 6.21
CA PRO A 134 1.20 -1.35 7.34
C PRO A 134 0.76 0.01 7.89
N GLY A 135 -0.40 0.03 8.57
CA GLY A 135 -0.87 1.16 9.38
C GLY A 135 -1.68 2.21 8.62
N ALA A 136 -1.69 2.21 7.29
CA ALA A 136 -2.40 3.21 6.49
C ALA A 136 -3.26 2.58 5.39
N THR A 137 -4.42 3.19 5.13
CA THR A 137 -5.29 2.89 3.97
C THR A 137 -5.20 4.06 2.99
N ILE A 138 -4.27 3.99 2.04
CA ILE A 138 -3.99 5.07 1.09
C ILE A 138 -4.85 4.83 -0.15
N ASN A 139 -5.88 5.65 -0.36
CA ASN A 139 -6.68 5.60 -1.59
C ASN A 139 -6.07 6.46 -2.70
N ARG A 140 -6.63 6.39 -3.92
CA ARG A 140 -6.19 7.14 -5.10
C ARG A 140 -6.06 8.63 -4.84
N LYS A 141 -7.03 9.24 -4.14
CA LYS A 141 -7.02 10.68 -3.84
C LYS A 141 -5.83 11.05 -2.95
N ALA A 142 -5.52 10.23 -1.96
CA ALA A 142 -4.36 10.40 -1.10
C ALA A 142 -3.05 10.11 -1.85
N ALA A 143 -2.98 9.01 -2.61
CA ALA A 143 -1.80 8.63 -3.39
C ALA A 143 -1.38 9.72 -4.38
N LEU A 144 -2.32 10.35 -5.08
CA LEU A 144 -2.05 11.44 -6.03
C LEU A 144 -1.60 12.76 -5.38
N LYS A 145 -1.66 12.86 -4.05
CA LYS A 145 -1.16 13.99 -3.26
C LYS A 145 0.09 13.64 -2.45
N ALA A 146 0.54 12.40 -2.50
CA ALA A 146 1.63 11.88 -1.70
C ALA A 146 3.00 12.03 -2.40
N ASP A 147 3.19 13.07 -3.21
CA ASP A 147 4.47 13.26 -3.89
C ASP A 147 5.61 13.45 -2.88
N GLY A 148 6.73 12.78 -3.13
CA GLY A 148 7.88 12.76 -2.23
C GLY A 148 7.67 11.96 -0.93
N ALA A 149 6.49 11.40 -0.67
CA ALA A 149 6.23 10.63 0.55
C ALA A 149 7.12 9.40 0.64
N ARG A 150 7.52 9.05 1.87
CA ARG A 150 8.33 7.87 2.19
C ARG A 150 7.46 6.86 2.94
N LEU A 151 7.20 5.72 2.31
CA LEU A 151 6.35 4.66 2.86
C LEU A 151 7.23 3.58 3.47
N LYS A 152 7.11 3.36 4.78
CA LYS A 152 7.77 2.24 5.46
C LYS A 152 7.03 0.95 5.16
N THR A 153 7.73 -0.03 4.60
CA THR A 153 7.15 -1.33 4.24
C THR A 153 7.19 -2.29 5.42
N ALA A 154 6.46 -3.40 5.33
CA ALA A 154 6.48 -4.47 6.32
C ALA A 154 7.84 -5.19 6.37
N ALA A 155 8.63 -5.13 5.29
CA ALA A 155 10.02 -5.57 5.26
C ALA A 155 10.98 -4.59 5.98
N GLY A 156 10.48 -3.50 6.58
CA GLY A 156 11.27 -2.50 7.32
C GLY A 156 11.95 -1.43 6.45
N SER A 157 12.14 -1.71 5.16
CA SER A 157 12.68 -0.78 4.18
C SER A 157 11.66 0.29 3.74
N THR A 158 12.13 1.34 3.05
CA THR A 158 11.26 2.44 2.59
C THR A 158 11.13 2.45 1.07
N VAL A 159 9.93 2.77 0.58
CA VAL A 159 9.65 3.07 -0.83
C VAL A 159 9.24 4.55 -0.93
N LYS A 160 9.85 5.30 -1.85
CA LYS A 160 9.49 6.70 -2.08
C LYS A 160 8.43 6.81 -3.17
N VAL A 161 7.40 7.61 -2.92
CA VAL A 161 6.36 7.93 -3.90
C VAL A 161 6.82 9.10 -4.77
N ASN A 162 6.67 8.95 -6.08
CA ASN A 162 6.89 10.00 -7.07
C ASN A 162 5.62 10.20 -7.89
N VAL A 163 4.97 11.35 -7.73
CA VAL A 163 3.77 11.73 -8.49
C VAL A 163 4.16 12.74 -9.55
N TYR A 164 4.00 12.36 -10.82
CA TYR A 164 4.43 13.19 -11.95
C TYR A 164 3.35 13.27 -13.03
N GLY A 165 3.52 14.23 -13.95
CA GLY A 165 2.59 14.49 -15.04
C GLY A 165 1.69 15.70 -14.75
N ARG A 166 1.57 16.59 -15.74
CA ARG A 166 0.85 17.86 -15.63
C ARG A 166 -0.67 17.69 -15.77
N HIS A 167 -1.10 17.06 -16.86
CA HIS A 167 -2.53 16.84 -17.16
C HIS A 167 -3.02 15.46 -16.70
N TRP A 168 -2.15 14.45 -16.77
CA TRP A 168 -2.46 13.08 -16.37
C TRP A 168 -1.46 12.64 -15.31
N LYS A 169 -1.83 12.83 -14.03
CA LYS A 169 -0.99 12.45 -12.91
C LYS A 169 -0.81 10.93 -12.86
N ARG A 170 0.44 10.49 -12.71
CA ARG A 170 0.86 9.09 -12.56
C ARG A 170 1.60 8.94 -11.25
N VAL A 171 1.55 7.75 -10.67
CA VAL A 171 2.27 7.41 -9.43
C VAL A 171 3.32 6.37 -9.77
N ALA A 172 4.58 6.71 -9.58
CA ALA A 172 5.70 5.78 -9.56
C ALA A 172 6.16 5.54 -8.13
N LEU A 173 6.71 4.36 -7.90
CA LEU A 173 7.29 3.93 -6.65
C LEU A 173 8.78 3.75 -6.89
N ILE A 174 9.59 4.50 -6.14
CA ILE A 174 11.04 4.42 -6.17
C ILE A 174 11.44 3.46 -5.06
N ASP A 175 11.90 2.28 -5.47
CA ASP A 175 12.36 1.20 -4.61
C ASP A 175 13.90 1.18 -4.48
N ALA A 176 14.43 0.08 -3.95
CA ALA A 176 15.86 -0.09 -3.73
C ALA A 176 16.62 -0.46 -5.02
N ASP A 177 15.95 -1.05 -6.01
CA ASP A 177 16.54 -1.38 -7.31
C ASP A 177 16.72 -0.13 -8.17
N ARG A 178 17.97 0.34 -8.26
CA ARG A 178 18.37 1.51 -9.06
C ARG A 178 18.71 1.15 -10.52
N SER A 179 18.79 -0.14 -10.83
CA SER A 179 19.15 -0.67 -12.16
C SER A 179 17.93 -0.89 -13.06
N ASP A 180 16.73 -1.04 -12.50
CA ASP A 180 15.48 -1.11 -13.27
C ASP A 180 14.68 0.20 -13.19
N ARG A 181 13.77 0.37 -14.14
CA ARG A 181 12.78 1.45 -14.09
C ARG A 181 11.79 1.20 -12.95
N ASN A 182 11.56 2.25 -12.17
CA ASN A 182 10.57 2.30 -11.09
C ASN A 182 9.18 1.74 -11.46
N PRO A 183 8.57 0.88 -10.62
CA PRO A 183 7.19 0.43 -10.77
C PRO A 183 6.19 1.60 -10.78
N ARG A 184 5.12 1.45 -11.56
CA ARG A 184 4.05 2.44 -11.71
C ARG A 184 2.72 1.84 -11.32
N VAL A 185 1.90 2.63 -10.64
CA VAL A 185 0.52 2.27 -10.36
C VAL A 185 -0.30 2.31 -11.65
N ILE A 186 -0.86 1.17 -12.02
CA ILE A 186 -1.73 0.97 -13.20
C ILE A 186 -3.18 0.75 -12.83
N ARG A 187 -3.47 0.29 -11.60
CA ARG A 187 -4.83 0.08 -11.10
C ARG A 187 -4.93 0.62 -9.69
N PHE A 188 -5.85 1.54 -9.46
CA PHE A 188 -6.05 2.14 -8.14
C PHE A 188 -7.19 1.48 -7.38
N ASP A 189 -7.13 1.56 -6.06
CA ASP A 189 -8.25 1.34 -5.14
C ASP A 189 -8.88 -0.07 -5.21
N ILE A 190 -8.07 -1.11 -5.35
CA ILE A 190 -8.53 -2.48 -5.19
C ILE A 190 -8.94 -2.68 -3.74
N ASN A 191 -10.12 -3.27 -3.51
CA ASN A 191 -10.75 -3.43 -2.20
C ASN A 191 -11.21 -2.12 -1.52
N LYS A 192 -11.50 -1.06 -2.30
CA LYS A 192 -11.97 0.24 -1.79
C LYS A 192 -13.13 0.12 -0.79
N GLY A 193 -13.05 0.90 0.29
CA GLY A 193 -14.06 0.94 1.35
C GLY A 193 -13.79 -0.02 2.51
N ASN A 194 -12.70 -0.78 2.44
CA ASN A 194 -12.23 -1.64 3.52
C ASN A 194 -10.97 -1.06 4.18
N ARG A 195 -10.60 -1.61 5.35
CA ARG A 195 -9.36 -1.26 6.06
C ARG A 195 -8.11 -1.61 5.25
N GLN A 196 -8.20 -2.64 4.42
CA GLN A 196 -7.14 -3.01 3.48
C GLN A 196 -7.45 -2.48 2.09
N ILE A 197 -6.46 -1.88 1.45
CA ILE A 197 -6.55 -1.39 0.07
C ILE A 197 -5.32 -1.81 -0.71
N ALA A 198 -5.47 -2.04 -2.00
CA ALA A 198 -4.34 -2.32 -2.87
C ALA A 198 -4.33 -1.45 -4.12
N HIS A 199 -3.12 -1.25 -4.67
CA HIS A 199 -2.90 -0.61 -5.95
C HIS A 199 -2.09 -1.55 -6.84
N GLY A 200 -2.65 -1.90 -8.00
CA GLY A 200 -1.95 -2.71 -9.01
C GLY A 200 -0.77 -1.96 -9.61
N ILE A 201 0.39 -2.60 -9.71
CA ILE A 201 1.63 -2.04 -10.26
C ILE A 201 2.13 -2.84 -11.47
N ASP A 202 2.84 -2.16 -12.39
CA ASP A 202 3.32 -2.75 -13.65
C ASP A 202 4.66 -3.49 -13.57
N ARG A 203 5.30 -3.48 -12.39
CA ARG A 203 6.57 -4.15 -12.08
C ARG A 203 6.61 -4.55 -10.60
N VAL A 204 7.37 -5.60 -10.31
CA VAL A 204 7.62 -6.06 -8.94
C VAL A 204 8.57 -5.07 -8.26
N LEU A 205 8.21 -4.60 -7.06
CA LEU A 205 9.11 -3.84 -6.18
C LEU A 205 10.22 -4.76 -5.68
N ARG A 206 11.45 -4.29 -5.75
CA ARG A 206 12.64 -5.10 -5.44
C ARG A 206 13.37 -4.50 -4.24
N PRO A 207 13.56 -5.27 -3.15
CA PRO A 207 14.22 -4.78 -1.94
C PRO A 207 15.75 -4.66 -2.09
N ILE A 208 16.31 -5.14 -3.20
CA ILE A 208 17.73 -5.11 -3.52
C ILE A 208 17.92 -4.78 -5.00
N ASN A 209 19.11 -4.28 -5.36
CA ASN A 209 19.54 -4.22 -6.76
C ASN A 209 19.72 -5.65 -7.28
N LEU A 210 19.05 -5.97 -8.39
CA LEU A 210 19.32 -7.20 -9.12
C LEU A 210 20.43 -6.93 -10.16
N PRO A 211 21.36 -7.89 -10.37
CA PRO A 211 22.41 -7.78 -11.38
C PRO A 211 21.86 -7.75 -12.82
#